data_AF-X1IUX5-F1
#
_entry.id   AF-X1IUX5-F1
#
_cell.length_a   1.000
_cell.length_b   1.000
_cell.length_c   1.000
_cell.angle_alpha   90.00
_cell.angle_beta   90.00
_cell.angle_gamma   90.00
#
_symmetry.space_group_name_H-M   'P 1'
#
loop_
_entity.id
_entity.type
_entity.pdbx_description
1 polymer ?
#
loop_
_entity_poly.entity_id
_entity_poly.type
_entity_poly.pdbx_seq_one_letter_code
_entity_poly.pdbx_strand_id
1 'polypeptide(L)'
;DFIYKGYRETHNRKYVNNSWVTITLDKIYPLRSIKQITAMFFSINNPNLSDAHKELREFVLSKEKRGISEKEFGFYLYILRGKILKRLGIIAIGNIGERSFCPRIVSELSTPPFGLVLEFQPKDKKGFCDITFFANEFDYNQKATIKLTIPVYESNSWFPLDYRSRKQIMEDYIRNRISSMINEKIRKIK
;
A
#
# COMPACT_ATOMS: atom_id res chain seq x y z
N ASP A 1 -1.26 -16.95 -9.90
CA ASP A 1 -0.88 -16.39 -11.21
C ASP A 1 -0.34 -14.96 -11.11
N PHE A 2 -1.15 -14.01 -10.60
CA PHE A 2 -0.75 -12.60 -10.42
C PHE A 2 0.59 -12.41 -9.69
N ILE A 3 0.77 -13.01 -8.51
CA ILE A 3 2.02 -12.90 -7.73
C ILE A 3 3.22 -13.48 -8.47
N TYR A 4 3.07 -14.65 -9.09
CA TYR A 4 4.13 -15.32 -9.84
C TYR A 4 4.59 -14.49 -11.05
N LYS A 5 3.64 -14.00 -11.86
CA LYS A 5 3.93 -13.12 -12.99
C LYS A 5 4.53 -11.80 -12.52
N GLY A 6 3.99 -11.21 -11.47
CA GLY A 6 4.58 -10.05 -10.82
C GLY A 6 6.02 -10.27 -10.39
N TYR A 7 6.34 -11.45 -9.83
CA TYR A 7 7.71 -11.78 -9.43
C TYR A 7 8.63 -11.86 -10.66
N ARG A 8 8.21 -12.57 -11.70
CA ARG A 8 8.98 -12.69 -12.96
C ARG A 8 9.28 -11.32 -13.58
N GLU A 9 8.28 -10.44 -13.65
CA GLU A 9 8.45 -9.11 -14.24
C GLU A 9 9.27 -8.16 -13.36
N THR A 10 9.29 -8.37 -12.04
CA THR A 10 9.99 -7.48 -11.09
C THR A 10 11.36 -7.98 -10.65
N HIS A 11 11.70 -9.26 -10.86
CA HIS A 11 12.90 -9.91 -10.29
C HIS A 11 14.18 -9.11 -10.54
N ASN A 12 14.42 -8.70 -11.79
CA ASN A 12 15.60 -7.90 -12.17
C ASN A 12 15.39 -6.39 -11.99
N ARG A 13 14.15 -5.95 -11.81
CA ARG A 13 13.78 -4.52 -11.82
C ARG A 13 13.86 -3.86 -10.44
N LYS A 14 13.97 -4.65 -9.36
CA LYS A 14 14.19 -4.15 -8.00
C LYS A 14 15.52 -3.42 -7.81
N TYR A 15 16.48 -3.67 -8.72
CA TYR A 15 17.80 -3.04 -8.74
C TYR A 15 17.87 -1.82 -9.67
N VAL A 16 16.78 -1.49 -10.36
CA VAL A 16 16.73 -0.32 -11.24
C VAL A 16 16.51 0.92 -10.38
N ASN A 17 17.34 1.95 -10.56
CA ASN A 17 17.31 3.20 -9.78
C ASN A 17 16.08 4.09 -10.05
N ASN A 18 15.11 3.63 -10.84
CA ASN A 18 13.91 4.41 -11.16
C ASN A 18 12.90 4.31 -10.01
N SER A 19 12.27 5.46 -9.70
CA SER A 19 11.19 5.54 -8.72
C SER A 19 9.92 4.82 -9.18
N TRP A 20 9.75 4.59 -10.49
CA TRP A 20 8.61 3.88 -11.08
C TRP A 20 9.07 2.87 -12.12
N VAL A 21 8.36 1.74 -12.20
CA VAL A 21 8.62 0.65 -13.14
C VAL A 21 7.31 0.20 -13.77
N THR A 22 7.29 0.10 -15.09
CA THR A 22 6.13 -0.43 -15.82
C THR A 22 6.28 -1.91 -16.10
N ILE A 23 5.39 -2.74 -15.58
CA ILE A 23 5.33 -4.19 -15.83
C ILE A 23 4.12 -4.56 -16.69
N THR A 24 4.22 -5.68 -17.39
CA THR A 24 3.09 -6.25 -18.15
C THR A 24 2.72 -7.61 -17.59
N LEU A 25 1.51 -7.72 -17.07
CA LEU A 25 0.95 -8.96 -16.52
C LEU A 25 0.08 -9.60 -17.59
N ASP A 26 0.68 -10.50 -18.39
CA ASP A 26 -0.03 -11.19 -19.47
C ASP A 26 -1.04 -12.21 -18.94
N LYS A 27 -2.24 -12.26 -19.52
CA LYS A 27 -3.27 -13.30 -19.28
C LYS A 27 -3.53 -13.60 -17.79
N ILE A 28 -3.69 -12.57 -16.97
CA ILE A 28 -4.13 -12.72 -15.57
C ILE A 28 -5.65 -12.71 -15.47
N TYR A 29 -6.19 -13.10 -14.31
CA TYR A 29 -7.60 -12.91 -13.96
C TYR A 29 -7.70 -11.78 -12.93
N PRO A 30 -7.97 -10.52 -13.34
CA PRO A 30 -7.91 -9.37 -12.44
C PRO A 30 -8.88 -9.48 -11.26
N LEU A 31 -10.16 -9.83 -11.53
CA LEU A 31 -11.17 -9.95 -10.49
C LEU A 31 -10.81 -11.00 -9.42
N ARG A 32 -10.27 -12.15 -9.85
CA ARG A 32 -9.81 -13.19 -8.91
C ARG A 32 -8.63 -12.70 -8.06
N SER A 33 -7.73 -11.94 -8.67
CA SER A 33 -6.53 -11.43 -8.02
C SER A 33 -6.88 -10.42 -6.94
N ILE A 34 -7.77 -9.47 -7.23
CA ILE A 34 -8.20 -8.49 -6.24
C ILE A 34 -9.04 -9.13 -5.13
N LYS A 35 -9.91 -10.12 -5.42
CA LYS A 35 -10.63 -10.87 -4.37
C LYS A 35 -9.67 -11.60 -3.42
N GLN A 36 -8.60 -12.20 -3.94
CA GLN A 36 -7.56 -12.81 -3.12
C GLN A 36 -6.83 -11.77 -2.26
N ILE A 37 -6.50 -10.60 -2.83
CA ILE A 37 -5.90 -9.49 -2.08
C ILE A 37 -6.83 -9.03 -0.95
N THR A 38 -8.13 -8.84 -1.22
CA THR A 38 -9.10 -8.46 -0.19
C THR A 38 -9.21 -9.54 0.91
N ALA A 39 -9.19 -10.83 0.55
CA ALA A 39 -9.14 -11.92 1.54
C ALA A 39 -7.86 -11.88 2.40
N MET A 40 -6.72 -11.54 1.81
CA MET A 40 -5.47 -11.33 2.56
C MET A 40 -5.61 -10.18 3.57
N PHE A 41 -6.28 -9.08 3.20
CA PHE A 41 -6.58 -8.01 4.15
C PHE A 41 -7.50 -8.46 5.28
N PHE A 42 -8.53 -9.26 5.00
CA PHE A 42 -9.33 -9.85 6.08
C PHE A 42 -8.49 -10.72 7.04
N SER A 43 -7.47 -11.43 6.53
CA SER A 43 -6.63 -12.31 7.36
C SER A 43 -5.67 -11.59 8.32
N ILE A 44 -5.27 -10.35 8.00
CA ILE A 44 -4.34 -9.56 8.85
C ILE A 44 -5.06 -8.54 9.73
N ASN A 45 -6.36 -8.39 9.56
CA ASN A 45 -7.19 -7.44 10.30
C ASN A 45 -8.10 -8.16 11.29
N ASN A 46 -8.63 -7.40 12.23
CA ASN A 46 -9.59 -7.92 13.20
C ASN A 46 -10.85 -8.46 12.48
N PRO A 47 -11.47 -9.57 12.94
CA PRO A 47 -12.71 -10.11 12.38
C PRO A 47 -13.83 -9.08 12.18
N ASN A 48 -13.90 -8.06 13.05
CA ASN A 48 -14.87 -6.97 12.99
C ASN A 48 -14.76 -6.14 11.70
N LEU A 49 -13.65 -6.18 10.97
CA LEU A 49 -13.51 -5.54 9.65
C LEU A 49 -14.62 -6.03 8.70
N SER A 50 -14.92 -7.34 8.73
CA SER A 50 -15.94 -7.95 7.87
C SER A 50 -17.37 -7.51 8.23
N ASP A 51 -17.62 -7.17 9.48
CA ASP A 51 -18.91 -6.65 9.94
C ASP A 51 -19.05 -5.16 9.65
N ALA A 52 -17.96 -4.39 9.83
CA ALA A 52 -17.91 -2.97 9.53
C ALA A 52 -18.03 -2.67 8.02
N HIS A 53 -17.52 -3.55 7.16
CA HIS A 53 -17.49 -3.36 5.71
C HIS A 53 -18.17 -4.52 4.97
N LYS A 54 -19.52 -4.57 5.08
CA LYS A 54 -20.36 -5.59 4.43
C LYS A 54 -20.12 -5.70 2.92
N GLU A 55 -19.87 -4.58 2.25
CA GLU A 55 -19.57 -4.54 0.82
C GLU A 55 -18.31 -5.35 0.47
N LEU A 56 -17.19 -5.16 1.19
CA LEU A 56 -15.97 -5.93 0.99
C LEU A 56 -16.15 -7.41 1.32
N ARG A 57 -16.92 -7.72 2.36
CA ARG A 57 -17.23 -9.09 2.76
C ARG A 57 -17.99 -9.81 1.66
N GLU A 58 -19.08 -9.22 1.17
CA GLU A 58 -19.87 -9.77 0.07
C GLU A 58 -19.05 -9.86 -1.21
N PHE A 59 -18.22 -8.86 -1.49
CA PHE A 59 -17.32 -8.86 -2.63
C PHE A 59 -16.38 -10.07 -2.61
N VAL A 60 -15.84 -10.47 -1.45
CA VAL A 60 -14.95 -11.65 -1.37
C VAL A 60 -15.73 -12.96 -1.40
N LEU A 61 -16.86 -13.05 -0.70
CA LEU A 61 -17.62 -14.29 -0.56
C LEU A 61 -18.41 -14.68 -1.82
N SER A 62 -18.88 -13.69 -2.59
CA SER A 62 -19.62 -13.94 -3.82
C SER A 62 -18.68 -14.04 -5.01
N LYS A 63 -18.58 -15.23 -5.61
CA LYS A 63 -17.68 -15.53 -6.74
C LYS A 63 -17.77 -14.49 -7.87
N GLU A 64 -18.97 -14.27 -8.39
CA GLU A 64 -19.20 -13.41 -9.56
C GLU A 64 -19.48 -11.95 -9.21
N LYS A 65 -19.54 -11.59 -7.91
CA LYS A 65 -19.80 -10.18 -7.51
C LYS A 65 -18.65 -9.29 -7.95
N ARG A 66 -19.01 -8.22 -8.66
CA ARG A 66 -18.12 -7.14 -9.12
C ARG A 66 -18.56 -5.84 -8.47
N GLY A 67 -17.71 -4.81 -8.61
CA GLY A 67 -18.02 -3.47 -8.14
C GLY A 67 -17.71 -3.30 -6.67
N ILE A 68 -16.86 -2.33 -6.38
CA ILE A 68 -16.66 -1.75 -5.05
C ILE A 68 -16.64 -0.23 -5.16
N SER A 69 -17.12 0.46 -4.12
CA SER A 69 -17.07 1.92 -4.06
C SER A 69 -15.63 2.43 -3.97
N GLU A 70 -15.16 3.09 -5.04
CA GLU A 70 -13.84 3.77 -5.04
C GLU A 70 -13.78 4.96 -4.08
N LYS A 71 -14.93 5.44 -3.60
CA LYS A 71 -15.01 6.46 -2.56
C LYS A 71 -14.76 5.89 -1.17
N GLU A 72 -15.08 4.62 -0.96
CA GLU A 72 -14.92 3.94 0.34
C GLU A 72 -13.60 3.17 0.41
N PHE A 73 -13.11 2.65 -0.72
CA PHE A 73 -11.95 1.76 -0.75
C PHE A 73 -11.00 2.09 -1.90
N GLY A 74 -9.70 2.12 -1.57
CA GLY A 74 -8.62 2.16 -2.54
C GLY A 74 -7.68 0.97 -2.36
N PHE A 75 -7.41 0.24 -3.44
CA PHE A 75 -6.42 -0.84 -3.45
C PHE A 75 -5.20 -0.41 -4.26
N TYR A 76 -4.03 -0.50 -3.63
CA TYR A 76 -2.81 0.05 -4.20
C TYR A 76 -1.67 -0.96 -4.20
N LEU A 77 -0.80 -0.82 -5.20
CA LEU A 77 0.43 -1.57 -5.35
C LEU A 77 1.66 -0.67 -5.27
N TYR A 78 2.72 -1.25 -4.72
CA TYR A 78 4.10 -0.82 -4.92
C TYR A 78 5.02 -2.04 -5.07
N ILE A 79 6.22 -1.86 -5.64
CA ILE A 79 7.27 -2.88 -5.65
C ILE A 79 8.08 -2.72 -4.37
N LEU A 80 8.13 -3.79 -3.56
CA LEU A 80 8.88 -3.80 -2.32
C LEU A 80 10.38 -3.96 -2.59
N ARG A 81 11.16 -2.96 -2.17
CA ARG A 81 12.63 -3.00 -2.07
C ARG A 81 13.03 -3.00 -0.59
N GLY A 82 13.86 -3.95 -0.19
CA GLY A 82 14.31 -4.09 1.20
C GLY A 82 13.90 -5.41 1.83
N LYS A 83 14.13 -5.53 3.14
CA LYS A 83 14.01 -6.80 3.88
C LYS A 83 12.86 -6.81 4.89
N ILE A 84 12.31 -5.64 5.24
CA ILE A 84 11.23 -5.53 6.22
C ILE A 84 9.90 -5.81 5.52
N LEU A 85 9.30 -6.93 5.91
CA LEU A 85 7.96 -7.34 5.50
C LEU A 85 6.93 -6.76 6.47
N LYS A 86 5.90 -6.11 5.97
CA LYS A 86 4.84 -5.48 6.76
C LYS A 86 3.59 -6.35 6.73
N ARG A 87 2.99 -6.56 7.90
CA ARG A 87 1.65 -7.16 8.07
C ARG A 87 0.93 -6.29 9.09
N LEU A 88 0.45 -5.16 8.61
CA LEU A 88 -0.12 -4.11 9.44
C LEU A 88 -1.63 -4.11 9.24
N GLY A 89 -2.36 -4.34 10.33
CA GLY A 89 -3.81 -4.18 10.35
C GLY A 89 -4.23 -2.72 10.12
N ILE A 90 -5.45 -2.35 10.51
CA ILE A 90 -5.95 -0.99 10.35
C ILE A 90 -5.13 -0.04 11.24
N ILE A 91 -4.52 0.97 10.61
CA ILE A 91 -3.79 2.05 11.26
C ILE A 91 -4.32 3.39 10.74
N ALA A 92 -4.53 4.33 11.66
CA ALA A 92 -4.82 5.73 11.34
C ALA A 92 -3.52 6.56 11.39
N ILE A 93 -3.24 7.29 10.32
CA ILE A 93 -2.09 8.18 10.18
C ILE A 93 -2.62 9.59 10.04
N GLY A 94 -2.27 10.50 10.94
CA GLY A 94 -2.73 11.89 10.90
C GLY A 94 -1.65 12.86 11.34
N ASN A 95 -1.71 14.08 10.80
CA ASN A 95 -0.84 15.16 11.20
C ASN A 95 -1.56 16.06 12.21
N ILE A 96 -1.02 16.15 13.42
CA ILE A 96 -1.60 16.97 14.50
C ILE A 96 -1.44 18.47 14.21
N GLY A 97 -0.51 18.86 13.33
CA GLY A 97 -0.25 20.27 12.98
C GLY A 97 -1.15 20.86 11.89
N GLU A 98 -2.02 20.06 11.26
CA GLU A 98 -2.95 20.54 10.24
C GLU A 98 -4.20 21.16 10.85
N ARG A 99 -4.71 22.25 10.25
CA ARG A 99 -5.91 22.98 10.73
C ARG A 99 -7.15 22.09 10.83
N SER A 100 -7.21 21.00 10.07
CA SER A 100 -8.29 20.02 10.14
C SER A 100 -7.67 18.63 10.19
N PHE A 101 -7.87 17.93 11.31
CA PHE A 101 -7.39 16.57 11.48
C PHE A 101 -8.08 15.64 10.46
N CYS A 102 -7.33 15.26 9.44
CA CYS A 102 -7.81 14.44 8.34
C CYS A 102 -6.95 13.18 8.24
N PRO A 103 -7.19 12.16 9.10
CA PRO A 103 -6.37 10.98 9.09
C PRO A 103 -6.56 10.19 7.78
N ARG A 104 -5.51 9.49 7.38
CA ARG A 104 -5.55 8.39 6.41
C ARG A 104 -5.68 7.09 7.18
N ILE A 105 -6.66 6.27 6.81
CA ILE A 105 -6.91 4.99 7.46
C ILE A 105 -6.49 3.90 6.48
N VAL A 106 -5.48 3.11 6.84
CA VAL A 106 -4.90 2.12 5.93
C VAL A 106 -4.62 0.79 6.62
N SER A 107 -4.58 -0.28 5.83
CA SER A 107 -3.95 -1.55 6.18
C SER A 107 -2.91 -1.87 5.12
N GLU A 108 -1.75 -2.40 5.53
CA GLU A 108 -0.61 -2.61 4.63
C GLU A 108 -0.05 -4.03 4.77
N LEU A 109 0.11 -4.70 3.63
CA LEU A 109 0.78 -5.99 3.54
C LEU A 109 1.93 -5.88 2.54
N SER A 110 3.16 -6.15 2.96
CA SER A 110 4.32 -6.12 2.07
C SER A 110 5.06 -7.44 2.08
N THR A 111 5.12 -8.08 0.92
CA THR A 111 5.81 -9.36 0.70
C THR A 111 6.25 -9.44 -0.76
N PRO A 112 7.53 -9.70 -1.06
CA PRO A 112 8.01 -9.74 -2.43
C PRO A 112 7.10 -10.60 -3.34
N PRO A 113 6.72 -10.10 -4.52
CA PRO A 113 7.24 -8.90 -5.19
C PRO A 113 6.56 -7.58 -4.83
N PHE A 114 5.39 -7.61 -4.21
CA PHE A 114 4.53 -6.43 -4.06
C PHE A 114 4.32 -6.02 -2.61
N GLY A 115 4.19 -4.72 -2.42
CA GLY A 115 3.43 -4.17 -1.31
C GLY A 115 2.02 -3.84 -1.74
N LEU A 116 1.08 -4.14 -0.85
CA LEU A 116 -0.35 -3.95 -1.00
C LEU A 116 -0.80 -2.99 0.09
N VAL A 117 -1.58 -1.98 -0.30
CA VAL A 117 -2.23 -1.07 0.65
C VAL A 117 -3.73 -1.09 0.36
N LEU A 118 -4.51 -1.29 1.42
CA LEU A 118 -5.94 -1.02 1.44
C LEU A 118 -6.13 0.31 2.18
N GLU A 119 -6.71 1.30 1.52
CA GLU A 119 -7.07 2.57 2.13
C GLU A 119 -8.59 2.70 2.22
N PHE A 120 -9.06 3.18 3.37
CA PHE A 120 -10.45 3.51 3.59
C PHE A 120 -10.67 5.00 3.37
N GLN A 121 -11.73 5.33 2.63
CA GLN A 121 -12.07 6.69 2.24
C GLN A 121 -10.89 7.44 1.59
N PRO A 122 -10.31 6.89 0.50
CA PRO A 122 -9.11 7.45 -0.11
C PRO A 122 -9.34 8.89 -0.58
N LYS A 123 -8.47 9.80 -0.13
CA LYS A 123 -8.55 11.24 -0.47
C LYS A 123 -7.63 11.62 -1.62
N ASP A 124 -6.51 10.93 -1.77
CA ASP A 124 -5.52 11.16 -2.82
C ASP A 124 -4.98 9.81 -3.32
N LYS A 125 -4.93 9.64 -4.64
CA LYS A 125 -4.39 8.45 -5.32
C LYS A 125 -2.90 8.60 -5.68
N LYS A 126 -2.27 9.75 -5.36
CA LYS A 126 -0.86 10.02 -5.71
C LYS A 126 0.11 9.08 -5.01
N GLY A 127 1.18 8.74 -5.73
CA GLY A 127 2.28 7.96 -5.19
C GLY A 127 2.02 6.45 -5.16
N PHE A 128 0.90 5.95 -5.67
CA PHE A 128 0.66 4.51 -5.74
C PHE A 128 0.15 4.09 -7.12
N CYS A 129 0.27 2.80 -7.41
CA CYS A 129 -0.42 2.19 -8.54
C CYS A 129 -1.79 1.70 -8.07
N ASP A 130 -2.86 2.39 -8.47
CA ASP A 130 -4.24 1.99 -8.20
C ASP A 130 -4.61 0.72 -8.98
N ILE A 131 -5.08 -0.31 -8.27
CA ILE A 131 -5.61 -1.55 -8.84
C ILE A 131 -7.08 -1.79 -8.47
N THR A 132 -7.77 -0.79 -7.93
CA THR A 132 -9.20 -0.85 -7.59
C THR A 132 -10.04 -1.20 -8.82
N PHE A 133 -9.61 -0.76 -10.01
CA PHE A 133 -10.24 -1.09 -11.29
C PHE A 133 -10.31 -2.60 -11.57
N PHE A 134 -9.48 -3.44 -10.94
CA PHE A 134 -9.58 -4.90 -11.05
C PHE A 134 -10.93 -5.44 -10.55
N ALA A 135 -11.54 -4.78 -9.57
CA ALA A 135 -12.84 -5.15 -9.01
C ALA A 135 -14.02 -4.64 -9.86
N ASN A 136 -13.80 -3.56 -10.61
CA ASN A 136 -14.86 -2.83 -11.29
C ASN A 136 -14.95 -3.22 -12.78
N GLU A 137 -13.83 -3.43 -13.45
CA GLU A 137 -13.78 -3.54 -14.92
C GLU A 137 -13.76 -4.97 -15.49
N PHE A 138 -13.52 -5.99 -14.66
CA PHE A 138 -13.34 -7.37 -15.15
C PHE A 138 -14.31 -8.40 -14.56
N ASP A 139 -14.70 -9.38 -15.38
CA ASP A 139 -15.45 -10.57 -14.94
C ASP A 139 -14.56 -11.62 -14.25
N TYR A 140 -15.17 -12.52 -13.48
CA TYR A 140 -14.45 -13.54 -12.71
C TYR A 140 -13.59 -14.47 -13.57
N ASN A 141 -14.09 -14.84 -14.76
CA ASN A 141 -13.39 -15.72 -15.70
C ASN A 141 -12.69 -14.95 -16.83
N GLN A 142 -12.73 -13.62 -16.82
CA GLN A 142 -12.08 -12.83 -17.86
C GLN A 142 -10.57 -12.83 -17.66
N LYS A 143 -9.85 -13.27 -18.69
CA LYS A 143 -8.41 -13.09 -18.78
C LYS A 143 -8.11 -11.73 -19.42
N ALA A 144 -7.12 -11.03 -18.89
CA ALA A 144 -6.66 -9.77 -19.45
C ALA A 144 -5.14 -9.64 -19.35
N THR A 145 -4.57 -8.89 -20.28
CA THR A 145 -3.17 -8.46 -20.23
C THR A 145 -3.12 -7.03 -19.74
N ILE A 146 -2.58 -6.83 -18.53
CA ILE A 146 -2.61 -5.55 -17.85
C ILE A 146 -1.22 -4.95 -17.80
N LYS A 147 -1.09 -3.68 -18.21
CA LYS A 147 0.13 -2.89 -18.06
C LYS A 147 -0.01 -2.00 -16.84
N LEU A 148 0.89 -2.15 -15.87
CA LEU A 148 0.87 -1.39 -14.61
C LEU A 148 2.16 -0.60 -14.46
N THR A 149 2.06 0.69 -14.11
CA THR A 149 3.21 1.53 -13.75
C THR A 149 3.25 1.65 -12.24
N ILE A 150 4.22 0.98 -11.61
CA ILE A 150 4.24 0.71 -10.17
C ILE A 150 5.43 1.45 -9.54
N PRO A 151 5.23 2.16 -8.42
CA PRO A 151 6.34 2.80 -7.72
C PRO A 151 7.21 1.75 -7.03
N VAL A 152 8.52 2.01 -6.96
CA VAL A 152 9.47 1.17 -6.21
C VAL A 152 9.72 1.84 -4.86
N TYR A 153 9.31 1.18 -3.78
CA TYR A 153 9.43 1.70 -2.43
C TYR A 153 10.35 0.88 -1.55
N GLU A 154 11.17 1.59 -0.79
CA GLU A 154 12.00 0.99 0.24
C GLU A 154 11.22 0.78 1.53
N SER A 155 11.40 -0.38 2.15
CA SER A 155 10.88 -0.66 3.49
C SER A 155 12.03 -0.71 4.48
N ASN A 156 12.21 0.40 5.20
CA ASN A 156 13.27 0.59 6.21
C ASN A 156 12.74 0.82 7.63
N SER A 157 11.43 0.88 7.83
CA SER A 157 10.78 1.04 9.13
C SER A 157 9.51 0.17 9.24
N TRP A 158 9.02 0.00 10.46
CA TRP A 158 7.76 -0.70 10.75
C TRP A 158 6.53 0.21 10.65
N PHE A 159 6.71 1.48 10.32
CA PHE A 159 5.60 2.43 10.20
C PHE A 159 4.86 2.24 8.86
N PRO A 160 3.52 2.31 8.85
CA PRO A 160 2.75 2.21 7.62
C PRO A 160 3.06 3.39 6.70
N LEU A 161 3.07 3.15 5.39
CA LEU A 161 3.31 4.16 4.35
C LEU A 161 4.64 4.93 4.47
N ASP A 162 5.54 4.54 5.37
CA ASP A 162 6.89 5.09 5.45
C ASP A 162 7.80 4.34 4.47
N TYR A 163 8.16 5.05 3.40
CA TYR A 163 9.00 4.56 2.31
C TYR A 163 10.33 5.32 2.20
N ARG A 164 10.73 6.02 3.25
CA ARG A 164 11.99 6.77 3.27
C ARG A 164 13.17 5.80 3.07
N SER A 165 14.11 6.23 2.24
CA SER A 165 15.40 5.55 2.10
C SER A 165 16.19 5.60 3.41
N ARG A 166 17.13 4.68 3.58
CA ARG A 166 18.04 4.70 4.74
C ARG A 166 18.79 6.03 4.88
N LYS A 167 19.17 6.62 3.74
CA LYS A 167 19.83 7.92 3.69
C LYS A 167 18.94 9.02 4.27
N GLN A 168 17.68 9.09 3.82
CA GLN A 168 16.72 10.06 4.35
C GLN A 168 16.47 9.89 5.85
N ILE A 169 16.33 8.64 6.33
CA ILE A 169 16.17 8.37 7.77
C ILE A 169 17.39 8.86 8.57
N MET A 170 18.60 8.62 8.08
CA MET A 170 19.83 9.07 8.75
C MET A 170 19.95 10.60 8.76
N GLU A 171 19.63 11.26 7.64
CA GLU A 171 19.62 12.72 7.54
C GLU A 171 18.58 13.33 8.50
N ASP A 172 17.38 12.77 8.57
CA ASP A 172 16.34 13.17 9.53
C ASP A 172 16.82 13.02 10.98
N TYR A 173 17.46 11.89 11.29
CA TYR A 173 17.99 11.62 12.63
C TYR A 173 19.04 12.68 13.05
N ILE A 174 20.01 12.95 12.17
CA ILE A 174 21.07 13.94 12.43
C ILE A 174 20.45 15.33 12.62
N ARG A 175 19.55 15.74 11.73
CA ARG A 175 18.85 17.04 11.82
C ARG A 175 18.08 17.18 13.13
N ASN A 176 17.32 16.15 13.51
CA ASN A 176 16.53 16.16 14.74
C ASN A 176 17.42 16.23 15.98
N ARG A 177 18.57 15.53 15.98
CA ARG A 177 19.51 15.56 17.11
C ARG A 177 20.17 16.93 17.28
N ILE A 178 20.61 17.55 16.18
CA ILE A 178 21.17 18.91 16.20
C ILE A 178 20.14 19.90 16.76
N SER A 179 18.91 19.87 16.23
CA SER A 179 17.82 20.75 16.69
C SER A 179 17.50 20.57 18.18
N SER A 180 17.49 19.32 18.68
CA SER A 180 17.30 19.03 20.10
C SER A 180 18.39 19.64 20.97
N MET A 181 19.66 19.51 20.56
CA MET A 181 20.81 20.06 21.30
C MET A 181 20.79 21.59 21.35
N ILE A 182 20.41 22.24 20.24
CA ILE A 182 20.23 23.69 20.19
C ILE A 182 19.11 24.13 21.14
N ASN A 183 17.95 23.46 21.10
CA ASN A 183 16.82 23.78 21.96
C ASN A 183 17.12 23.58 23.45
N GLU A 184 17.87 22.54 23.81
CA GLU A 184 18.35 22.32 25.18
C GLU A 184 19.29 23.43 25.65
N LYS A 185 20.23 23.88 24.79
CA LYS A 185 21.12 25.01 25.13
C LYS A 185 20.33 26.30 25.34
N ILE A 186 19.38 26.61 24.45
CA ILE A 186 18.53 27.81 24.58
C ILE A 186 17.73 27.77 25.90
N ARG A 187 17.19 26.60 26.27
CA ARG A 187 16.48 26.41 27.54
C ARG A 187 17.34 26.59 28.79
N LYS A 188 18.66 26.35 28.71
CA LYS A 188 19.60 26.54 29.83
C LYS A 188 20.09 27.98 29.97
N ILE A 189 19.87 28.83 28.96
CA ILE A 189 20.26 30.25 28.95
C ILE A 189 19.10 31.15 29.42
N LYS A 190 17.86 30.65 29.36
CA LYS A 190 16.67 31.28 29.95
C LYS A 190 16.47 30.81 31.39
#